data_AF-A0A5N8WMK4-F1
#
_entry.id   AF-A0A5N8WMK4-F1
#
_cell.length_a   1.000
_cell.length_b   1.000
_cell.length_c   1.000
_cell.angle_alpha   90.00
_cell.angle_beta   90.00
_cell.angle_gamma   90.00
#
_symmetry.space_group_name_H-M   'P 1'
#
loop_
_entity.id
_entity.type
_entity.pdbx_description
1 polymer ?
#
loop_
_entity_poly.entity_id
_entity_poly.type
_entity_poly.pdbx_seq_one_letter_code
_entity_poly.pdbx_strand_id
1 'polypeptide(L)'
;MGHQVDPLTSRLVRENGRPVEVWEPVVSSEERDLAVASLPAVTGRAATSGRHWLYAVVRCGQCSRNMHYNKSAGTKSSDVAVFKCYGSNRERHGAVTARAVDVEEYVRETFLESLGDALYAERKWVGGTDSRADLKRLRAFLTELEEDRKAGLYATPEGRDRFRRQYAETEQEIAELEARPVVEGGWQVVPTEDRPADVWERWTTEQRGSWLRDSSVHVDISRPAVKRARIPLRERATVDWGALTGLYVELDAVGADMD
;
A
#
# COMPACT_ATOMS: atom_id res chain seq x y z
N MET A 1 2.19 22.81 -37.84
CA MET A 1 2.65 23.13 -36.47
C MET A 1 3.77 22.16 -36.16
N GLY A 2 4.97 22.66 -35.84
CA GLY A 2 6.12 21.81 -35.56
C GLY A 2 5.93 21.05 -34.25
N HIS A 3 6.28 19.76 -34.25
CA HIS A 3 6.41 18.96 -33.04
C HIS A 3 7.89 18.63 -32.88
N GLN A 4 8.40 18.70 -31.65
CA GLN A 4 9.77 18.31 -31.34
C GLN A 4 9.74 17.17 -30.32
N VAL A 5 10.73 16.29 -30.38
CA VAL A 5 10.92 15.26 -29.36
C VAL A 5 11.80 15.84 -28.27
N ASP A 6 11.32 15.81 -27.02
CA ASP A 6 12.10 16.19 -25.84
C ASP A 6 13.30 15.22 -25.70
N PRO A 7 14.55 15.73 -25.73
CA PRO A 7 15.74 14.88 -25.71
C PRO A 7 15.97 14.15 -24.37
N LEU A 8 15.34 14.58 -23.28
CA LEU A 8 15.48 13.96 -21.95
C LEU A 8 14.43 12.88 -21.69
N THR A 9 13.22 13.07 -22.23
CA THR A 9 12.07 12.18 -21.95
C THR A 9 11.60 11.38 -23.15
N SER A 10 12.12 11.67 -24.35
CA SER A 10 11.66 11.12 -25.63
C SER A 10 10.17 11.35 -25.93
N ARG A 11 9.54 12.34 -25.28
CA ARG A 11 8.11 12.68 -25.47
C ARG A 11 7.94 13.71 -26.58
N LEU A 12 6.83 13.63 -27.30
CA LEU A 12 6.43 14.65 -28.28
C LEU A 12 5.91 15.89 -27.55
N VAL A 13 6.60 17.01 -27.73
CA VAL A 13 6.28 18.32 -27.16
C VAL A 13 6.00 19.34 -28.27
N ARG A 14 5.14 20.32 -27.98
CA ARG A 14 4.96 21.51 -28.83
C ARG A 14 6.21 22.40 -28.71
N GLU A 15 6.40 23.33 -29.64
CA GLU A 15 7.52 24.29 -29.64
C GLU A 15 7.65 25.12 -28.34
N ASN A 16 6.57 25.28 -27.58
CA ASN A 16 6.56 25.96 -26.28
C ASN A 16 6.82 25.03 -25.08
N GLY A 17 7.28 23.80 -25.31
CA GLY A 17 7.60 22.82 -24.26
C GLY A 17 6.38 22.19 -23.58
N ARG A 18 5.15 22.54 -23.99
CA ARG A 18 3.94 21.91 -23.46
C ARG A 18 3.68 20.55 -24.13
N PRO A 19 3.15 19.56 -23.40
CA PRO A 19 2.78 18.27 -23.98
C PRO A 19 1.85 18.42 -25.18
N VAL A 20 2.07 17.63 -26.23
CA VAL A 20 1.14 17.56 -27.36
C VAL A 20 -0.07 16.71 -26.94
N GLU A 21 -1.22 17.35 -26.77
CA GLU A 21 -2.50 16.64 -26.69
C GLU A 21 -2.90 16.18 -28.09
N VAL A 22 -2.77 14.88 -28.35
CA VAL A 22 -3.04 14.27 -29.66
C VAL A 22 -4.53 13.95 -29.83
N TRP A 23 -5.24 13.74 -28.71
CA TRP A 23 -6.65 13.34 -28.68
C TRP A 23 -7.36 13.98 -27.50
N GLU A 24 -8.68 14.11 -27.61
CA GLU A 24 -9.53 14.50 -26.50
C GLU A 24 -9.39 13.46 -25.37
N PRO A 25 -9.04 13.90 -24.15
CA PRO A 25 -8.73 12.99 -23.07
C PRO A 25 -10.02 12.34 -22.53
N VAL A 26 -9.97 11.01 -22.31
CA VAL A 26 -11.08 10.22 -21.75
C VAL A 26 -11.41 10.62 -20.31
N VAL A 27 -10.42 11.14 -19.58
CA VAL A 27 -10.53 11.68 -18.23
C VAL A 27 -9.76 12.99 -18.14
N SER A 28 -10.26 13.95 -17.38
CA SER A 28 -9.57 15.23 -17.16
C SER A 28 -8.23 15.03 -16.45
N SER A 29 -7.35 16.03 -16.53
CA SER A 29 -6.08 16.01 -15.80
C SER A 29 -6.29 15.94 -14.29
N GLU A 30 -7.30 16.63 -13.76
CA GLU A 30 -7.64 16.63 -12.34
C GLU A 30 -8.14 15.26 -11.86
N GLU A 31 -9.03 14.62 -12.62
CA GLU A 31 -9.51 13.25 -12.30
C GLU A 31 -8.37 12.24 -12.34
N ARG A 32 -7.44 12.39 -13.28
CA ARG A 32 -6.23 11.55 -13.35
C ARG A 32 -5.32 11.79 -12.15
N ASP A 33 -5.11 13.03 -11.73
CA ASP A 33 -4.24 13.35 -10.60
C ASP A 33 -4.85 12.84 -9.28
N LEU A 34 -6.17 12.94 -9.12
CA LEU A 34 -6.92 12.32 -8.01
C LEU A 34 -6.83 10.79 -8.04
N ALA A 35 -6.95 10.18 -9.22
CA ALA A 35 -6.79 8.73 -9.38
C ALA A 35 -5.35 8.29 -9.01
N VAL A 36 -4.33 9.01 -9.48
CA VAL A 36 -2.93 8.70 -9.15
C VAL A 36 -2.64 8.92 -7.67
N ALA A 37 -3.22 9.94 -7.04
CA ALA A 37 -3.06 10.21 -5.60
C ALA A 37 -3.79 9.20 -4.71
N SER A 38 -4.90 8.60 -5.20
CA SER A 38 -5.67 7.58 -4.48
C SER A 38 -5.15 6.16 -4.69
N LEU A 39 -4.35 5.92 -5.73
CA LEU A 39 -3.64 4.67 -5.88
C LEU A 39 -2.56 4.57 -4.79
N PRO A 40 -2.45 3.44 -4.08
CA PRO A 40 -1.33 3.23 -3.17
C PRO A 40 -0.03 3.39 -3.97
N ALA A 41 0.99 3.98 -3.35
CA ALA A 41 2.32 3.97 -3.94
C ALA A 41 2.68 2.51 -4.24
N VAL A 42 2.68 2.12 -5.51
CA VAL A 42 3.14 0.80 -5.93
C VAL A 42 4.66 0.81 -5.80
N THR A 43 5.15 0.68 -4.57
CA THR A 43 6.56 0.41 -4.28
C THR A 43 6.90 -1.07 -4.54
N GLY A 44 5.89 -1.91 -4.74
CA GLY A 44 6.02 -3.29 -5.16
C GLY A 44 6.11 -3.43 -6.68
N ARG A 45 7.32 -3.63 -7.21
CA ARG A 45 7.50 -4.26 -8.53
C ARG A 45 6.70 -5.56 -8.50
N ALA A 46 5.75 -5.74 -9.44
CA ALA A 46 4.93 -6.95 -9.55
C ALA A 46 5.74 -8.20 -9.22
N ALA A 47 5.21 -9.06 -8.35
CA ALA A 47 5.89 -10.26 -7.87
C ALA A 47 6.51 -10.98 -9.06
N THR A 48 7.83 -10.89 -9.19
CA THR A 48 8.53 -11.56 -10.27
C THR A 48 8.43 -13.03 -9.91
N SER A 49 7.54 -13.77 -10.59
CA SER A 49 7.34 -15.20 -10.36
C SER A 49 8.69 -15.89 -10.33
N GLY A 50 9.09 -16.43 -9.18
CA GLY A 50 10.38 -17.11 -8.97
C GLY A 50 11.30 -16.51 -7.90
N ARG A 51 10.96 -15.36 -7.28
CA ARG A 51 11.68 -14.89 -6.08
C ARG A 51 11.08 -15.51 -4.81
N HIS A 52 11.93 -15.85 -3.86
CA HIS A 52 11.49 -16.30 -2.53
C HIS A 52 10.73 -15.18 -1.80
N TRP A 53 9.72 -15.52 -0.99
CA TRP A 53 8.86 -14.55 -0.32
C TRP A 53 9.60 -13.64 0.68
N LEU A 54 10.69 -14.14 1.27
CA LEU A 54 11.64 -13.35 2.09
C LEU A 54 12.69 -12.54 1.28
N TYR A 55 12.50 -12.37 -0.03
CA TYR A 55 13.36 -11.49 -0.82
C TYR A 55 13.35 -10.06 -0.25
N ALA A 56 14.51 -9.42 -0.23
CA ALA A 56 14.77 -8.10 0.35
C ALA A 56 14.52 -7.97 1.87
N VAL A 57 14.09 -9.04 2.54
CA VAL A 57 14.05 -9.13 4.01
C VAL A 57 15.36 -9.72 4.52
N VAL A 58 15.86 -10.79 3.90
CA VAL A 58 17.10 -11.46 4.35
C VAL A 58 18.34 -10.74 3.82
N ARG A 59 19.19 -10.30 4.73
CA ARG A 59 20.42 -9.55 4.46
C ARG A 59 21.64 -10.22 5.09
N CYS A 60 22.80 -9.86 4.56
CA CYS A 60 24.09 -10.28 5.09
C CYS A 60 24.53 -9.35 6.23
N GLY A 61 24.71 -9.88 7.44
CA GLY A 61 25.19 -9.11 8.60
C GLY A 61 26.60 -8.53 8.46
N GLN A 62 27.34 -8.84 7.39
CA GLN A 62 28.66 -8.27 7.12
C GLN A 62 28.63 -7.09 6.13
N CYS A 63 27.71 -7.07 5.16
CA CYS A 63 27.66 -6.02 4.13
C CYS A 63 26.28 -5.38 3.94
N SER A 64 25.29 -5.79 4.74
CA SER A 64 23.90 -5.33 4.74
C SER A 64 23.17 -5.47 3.39
N ARG A 65 23.74 -6.22 2.43
CA ARG A 65 23.10 -6.49 1.14
C ARG A 65 22.16 -7.68 1.22
N ASN A 66 21.13 -7.65 0.37
CA ASN A 66 20.18 -8.76 0.22
C ASN A 66 20.91 -10.06 -0.11
N MET A 67 20.55 -11.13 0.59
CA MET A 67 21.06 -12.47 0.31
C MET A 67 20.33 -13.07 -0.89
N HIS A 68 21.05 -13.83 -1.70
CA HIS A 68 20.51 -14.51 -2.86
C HIS A 68 19.91 -15.85 -2.45
N TYR A 69 18.65 -16.07 -2.82
CA TYR A 69 18.02 -17.37 -2.72
C TYR A 69 18.52 -18.27 -3.87
N ASN A 70 19.01 -19.46 -3.53
CA ASN A 70 19.39 -20.49 -4.49
C ASN A 70 18.71 -21.80 -4.09
N LYS A 71 17.98 -22.40 -5.03
CA LYS A 71 17.47 -23.76 -4.89
C LYS A 71 18.32 -24.65 -5.80
N SER A 72 19.05 -25.60 -5.25
CA SER A 72 19.72 -26.61 -6.06
C SER A 72 18.68 -27.62 -6.54
N ALA A 73 18.41 -27.67 -7.85
CA ALA A 73 17.70 -28.79 -8.45
C ALA A 73 18.73 -29.90 -8.69
N GLY A 74 18.70 -30.97 -7.89
CA GLY A 74 19.76 -31.97 -7.89
C GLY A 74 19.27 -33.41 -8.01
N THR A 75 19.75 -34.13 -9.02
CA THR A 75 19.55 -35.58 -9.24
C THR A 75 20.31 -36.50 -8.26
N LYS A 76 21.09 -35.95 -7.30
CA LYS A 76 21.87 -36.74 -6.29
C LYS A 76 21.91 -36.15 -4.87
N SER A 77 21.31 -34.99 -4.65
CA SER A 77 21.28 -34.31 -3.36
C SER A 77 19.86 -33.80 -3.20
N SER A 78 19.18 -34.20 -2.13
CA SER A 78 17.88 -33.65 -1.70
C SER A 78 17.81 -32.16 -2.00
N ASP A 79 16.71 -31.67 -2.57
CA ASP A 79 16.49 -30.26 -2.89
C ASP A 79 16.86 -29.36 -1.69
N VAL A 80 18.05 -28.75 -1.72
CA VAL A 80 18.48 -27.80 -0.68
C VAL A 80 18.26 -26.39 -1.20
N ALA A 81 17.37 -25.66 -0.53
CA ALA A 81 17.17 -24.24 -0.71
C ALA A 81 17.99 -23.45 0.33
N VAL A 82 18.79 -22.49 -0.12
CA VAL A 82 19.66 -21.68 0.75
C VAL A 82 19.62 -20.20 0.40
N PHE A 83 19.73 -19.36 1.42
CA PHE A 83 20.15 -17.97 1.29
C PHE A 83 21.67 -17.89 1.37
N LYS A 84 22.28 -17.17 0.42
CA LYS A 84 23.73 -16.97 0.36
C LYS A 84 24.09 -15.54 0.00
N CYS A 85 25.07 -14.98 0.70
CA CYS A 85 25.74 -13.77 0.26
C CYS A 85 26.94 -14.13 -0.61
N TYR A 86 27.13 -13.42 -1.73
CA TYR A 86 28.35 -13.55 -2.53
C TYR A 86 29.40 -12.48 -2.18
N GLY A 87 29.03 -11.46 -1.39
CA GLY A 87 29.84 -10.28 -1.14
C GLY A 87 29.95 -9.37 -2.36
N SER A 88 30.95 -8.50 -2.39
CA SER A 88 31.30 -7.72 -3.58
C SER A 88 32.38 -8.44 -4.40
N ASN A 89 32.60 -8.02 -5.65
CA ASN A 89 33.73 -8.53 -6.43
C ASN A 89 35.09 -8.28 -5.76
N ARG A 90 35.17 -7.26 -4.87
CA ARG A 90 36.39 -6.91 -4.11
C ARG A 90 36.51 -7.70 -2.81
N GLU A 91 35.40 -8.17 -2.24
CA GLU A 91 35.37 -8.90 -0.97
C GLU A 91 34.28 -9.97 -1.00
N ARG A 92 34.67 -11.21 -1.30
CA ARG A 92 33.74 -12.34 -1.44
C ARG A 92 33.34 -12.90 -0.09
N HIS A 93 32.03 -12.92 0.21
CA HIS A 93 31.50 -13.44 1.48
C HIS A 93 31.10 -14.91 1.35
N GLY A 94 32.07 -15.81 1.13
CA GLY A 94 31.80 -17.23 0.88
C GLY A 94 31.21 -18.04 2.06
N ALA A 95 31.07 -17.44 3.23
CA ALA A 95 30.70 -18.13 4.48
C ALA A 95 29.40 -17.63 5.14
N VAL A 96 28.71 -16.66 4.55
CA VAL A 96 27.40 -16.21 5.04
C VAL A 96 26.32 -16.95 4.24
N THR A 97 25.83 -18.05 4.83
CA THR A 97 24.82 -18.93 4.24
C THR A 97 23.84 -19.42 5.29
N ALA A 98 22.60 -19.67 4.92
CA ALA A 98 21.58 -20.28 5.77
C ALA A 98 20.60 -21.11 4.93
N ARG A 99 20.05 -22.19 5.47
CA ARG A 99 18.98 -22.92 4.77
C ARG A 99 17.72 -22.06 4.78
N ALA A 100 16.97 -22.08 3.68
CA ALA A 100 15.77 -21.26 3.55
C ALA A 100 14.75 -21.59 4.67
N VAL A 101 14.49 -22.88 4.88
CA VAL A 101 13.59 -23.38 5.94
C VAL A 101 13.97 -22.85 7.32
N ASP A 102 15.25 -22.87 7.69
CA ASP A 102 15.70 -22.37 9.00
C ASP A 102 15.41 -20.86 9.15
N VAL A 103 15.55 -20.09 8.07
CA VAL A 103 15.30 -18.64 8.07
C VAL A 103 13.80 -18.36 8.13
N GLU A 104 12.98 -19.12 7.40
CA GLU A 104 11.52 -19.00 7.43
C GLU A 104 10.96 -19.31 8.82
N GLU A 105 11.44 -20.39 9.44
CA GLU A 105 11.06 -20.78 10.80
C GLU A 105 11.50 -19.71 11.81
N TYR A 106 12.75 -19.25 11.74
CA TYR A 106 13.25 -18.19 12.63
C TYR A 106 12.46 -16.89 12.51
N VAL A 107 12.12 -16.46 11.29
CA VAL A 107 11.29 -15.25 11.07
C VAL A 107 9.91 -15.44 11.69
N ARG A 108 9.28 -16.59 11.46
CA ARG A 108 7.95 -16.88 12.02
C ARG A 108 7.99 -16.90 13.55
N GLU A 109 8.92 -17.62 14.14
CA GLU A 109 9.01 -17.76 15.61
C GLU A 109 9.28 -16.41 16.25
N THR A 110 10.29 -15.68 15.77
CA THR A 110 10.62 -14.37 16.34
C THR A 110 9.48 -13.37 16.13
N PHE A 111 8.75 -13.47 15.02
CA PHE A 111 7.56 -12.64 14.77
C PHE A 111 6.49 -12.90 15.82
N LEU A 112 6.14 -14.16 16.06
CA LEU A 112 5.12 -14.53 17.03
C LEU A 112 5.56 -14.20 18.45
N GLU A 113 6.82 -14.41 18.81
CA GLU A 113 7.37 -14.07 20.13
C GLU A 113 7.40 -12.55 20.37
N SER A 114 7.74 -11.77 19.35
CA SER A 114 7.88 -10.31 19.51
C SER A 114 6.55 -9.57 19.39
N LEU A 115 5.67 -10.03 18.48
CA LEU A 115 4.53 -9.26 17.99
C LEU A 115 3.21 -10.07 18.04
N GLY A 116 3.26 -11.36 18.33
CA GLY A 116 2.10 -12.25 18.20
C GLY A 116 0.91 -11.88 19.08
N ASP A 117 1.17 -11.42 20.31
CA ASP A 117 0.14 -11.06 21.29
C ASP A 117 -0.20 -9.56 21.32
N ALA A 118 0.50 -8.73 20.55
CA ALA A 118 0.27 -7.30 20.52
C ALA A 118 -1.06 -6.97 19.82
N LEU A 119 -1.76 -5.91 20.24
CA LEU A 119 -2.81 -5.33 19.40
C LEU A 119 -2.16 -4.33 18.43
N TYR A 120 -2.57 -4.35 17.17
CA TYR A 120 -1.95 -3.54 16.13
C TYR A 120 -2.97 -2.65 15.44
N ALA A 121 -2.51 -1.49 14.97
CA ALA A 121 -3.35 -0.58 14.22
C ALA A 121 -3.01 -0.67 12.73
N GLU A 122 -4.04 -0.84 11.90
CA GLU A 122 -3.89 -0.88 10.45
C GLU A 122 -3.96 0.53 9.87
N ARG A 123 -3.02 0.85 8.96
CA ARG A 123 -3.07 2.09 8.21
C ARG A 123 -4.07 1.96 7.06
N LYS A 124 -5.28 2.46 7.25
CA LYS A 124 -6.37 2.41 6.28
C LYS A 124 -6.56 3.78 5.62
N TRP A 125 -6.73 3.80 4.30
CA TRP A 125 -7.14 5.02 3.60
C TRP A 125 -8.62 5.27 3.89
N VAL A 126 -8.92 6.42 4.49
CA VAL A 126 -10.28 6.89 4.69
C VAL A 126 -10.56 7.91 3.59
N GLY A 127 -11.53 7.58 2.73
CA GLY A 127 -11.96 8.47 1.66
C GLY A 127 -12.52 9.76 2.23
N GLY A 128 -12.01 10.89 1.74
CA GLY A 128 -12.54 12.20 2.11
C GLY A 128 -13.97 12.37 1.62
N THR A 129 -14.75 13.16 2.36
CA THR A 129 -16.12 13.51 1.97
C THR A 129 -16.07 14.86 1.27
N ASP A 130 -15.73 14.87 -0.03
CA ASP A 130 -15.81 16.09 -0.85
C ASP A 130 -17.09 16.10 -1.67
N SER A 131 -18.15 16.66 -1.09
CA SER A 131 -19.46 16.78 -1.73
C SER A 131 -19.60 18.02 -2.61
N ARG A 132 -18.52 18.78 -2.88
CA ARG A 132 -18.60 20.03 -3.67
C ARG A 132 -19.08 19.79 -5.10
N ALA A 133 -18.66 18.69 -5.72
CA ALA A 133 -19.09 18.33 -7.08
C ALA A 133 -20.57 17.96 -7.12
N ASP A 134 -21.05 17.19 -6.14
CA ASP A 134 -22.45 16.79 -6.02
C ASP A 134 -23.35 17.99 -5.73
N LEU A 135 -22.95 18.86 -4.80
CA LEU A 135 -23.65 20.12 -4.51
C LEU A 135 -23.76 21.01 -5.75
N LYS A 136 -22.69 21.12 -6.54
CA LYS A 136 -22.73 21.89 -7.80
C LYS A 136 -23.73 21.31 -8.79
N ARG A 137 -23.79 19.97 -8.92
CA ARG A 137 -24.72 19.27 -9.81
C ARG A 137 -26.17 19.43 -9.39
N LEU A 138 -26.47 19.25 -8.09
CA LEU A 138 -27.82 19.39 -7.56
C LEU A 138 -28.34 20.84 -7.66
N ARG A 139 -27.48 21.84 -7.41
CA ARG A 139 -27.84 23.26 -7.61
C ARG A 139 -28.08 23.61 -9.08
N ALA A 140 -27.31 23.03 -10.00
CA ALA A 140 -27.57 23.18 -11.43
C ALA A 140 -28.91 22.54 -11.81
N PHE A 141 -29.22 21.36 -11.28
CA PHE A 141 -30.49 20.68 -11.50
C PHE A 141 -31.69 21.47 -10.97
N LEU A 142 -31.59 22.09 -9.79
CA LEU A 142 -32.62 23.02 -9.29
C LEU A 142 -32.84 24.20 -10.25
N THR A 143 -31.75 24.76 -10.77
CA THR A 143 -31.81 25.86 -11.73
C THR A 143 -32.55 25.44 -13.02
N GLU A 144 -32.23 24.25 -13.54
CA GLU A 144 -32.93 23.67 -14.71
C GLU A 144 -34.42 23.43 -14.42
N LEU A 145 -34.77 22.86 -13.27
CA LEU A 145 -36.17 22.65 -12.86
C LEU A 145 -36.96 23.97 -12.81
N GLU A 146 -36.34 25.05 -12.31
CA GLU A 146 -36.96 26.37 -12.26
C GLU A 146 -37.19 26.97 -13.65
N GLU A 147 -36.21 26.84 -14.55
CA GLU A 147 -36.34 27.29 -15.94
C GLU A 147 -37.40 26.47 -16.70
N ASP A 148 -37.43 25.16 -16.53
CA ASP A 148 -38.48 24.30 -17.10
C ASP A 148 -39.88 24.70 -16.62
N ARG A 149 -39.99 25.06 -15.34
CA ARG A 149 -41.25 25.57 -14.78
C ARG A 149 -41.64 26.90 -15.40
N LYS A 150 -40.71 27.84 -15.60
CA LYS A 150 -40.96 29.13 -16.27
C LYS A 150 -41.36 28.94 -17.74
N ALA A 151 -40.76 27.96 -18.41
CA ALA A 151 -41.09 27.57 -19.79
C ALA A 151 -42.45 26.86 -19.92
N GLY A 152 -43.13 26.57 -18.81
CA GLY A 152 -44.49 26.02 -18.80
C GLY A 152 -44.57 24.49 -18.87
N LEU A 153 -43.43 23.77 -18.79
CA LEU A 153 -43.39 22.30 -18.85
C LEU A 153 -44.14 21.63 -17.68
N TYR A 154 -44.35 22.35 -16.58
CA TYR A 154 -45.07 21.88 -15.38
C TYR A 154 -46.42 22.60 -15.16
N ALA A 155 -47.08 23.09 -16.21
CA ALA A 155 -48.30 23.88 -16.09
C ALA A 155 -49.55 23.10 -15.64
N THR A 156 -49.61 21.77 -15.86
CA THR A 156 -50.75 20.94 -15.45
C THR A 156 -50.79 20.73 -13.92
N PRO A 157 -51.95 20.40 -13.33
CA PRO A 157 -52.04 20.08 -11.90
C PRO A 157 -51.03 19.01 -11.46
N GLU A 158 -50.94 17.92 -12.21
CA GLU A 158 -50.03 16.80 -11.96
C GLU A 158 -48.56 17.21 -12.15
N GLY A 159 -48.29 18.08 -13.13
CA GLY A 159 -46.97 18.66 -13.37
C GLY A 159 -46.51 19.54 -12.20
N ARG A 160 -47.43 20.34 -11.62
CA ARG A 160 -47.12 21.18 -10.44
C ARG A 160 -46.81 20.35 -9.20
N ASP A 161 -47.45 19.19 -9.05
CA ASP A 161 -47.17 18.27 -7.93
C ASP A 161 -45.83 17.55 -8.12
N ARG A 162 -45.54 17.09 -9.35
CA ARG A 162 -44.23 16.51 -9.69
C ARG A 162 -43.07 17.48 -9.44
N PHE A 163 -43.21 18.73 -9.89
CA PHE A 163 -42.22 19.78 -9.66
C PHE A 163 -41.96 19.98 -8.16
N ARG A 164 -43.03 20.16 -7.36
CA ARG A 164 -42.90 20.38 -5.91
C ARG A 164 -42.18 19.23 -5.22
N ARG A 165 -42.47 17.99 -5.60
CA ARG A 165 -41.80 16.81 -5.05
C ARG A 165 -40.31 16.79 -5.41
N GLN A 166 -39.97 16.92 -6.70
CA GLN A 166 -38.58 16.88 -7.16
C GLN A 166 -37.73 18.01 -6.57
N TYR A 167 -38.31 19.21 -6.45
CA TYR A 167 -37.67 20.36 -5.85
C TYR A 167 -37.37 20.11 -4.37
N ALA A 168 -38.36 19.64 -3.61
CA ALA A 168 -38.20 19.36 -2.18
C ALA A 168 -37.20 18.21 -1.91
N GLU A 169 -37.24 17.13 -2.70
CA GLU A 169 -36.28 16.01 -2.60
C GLU A 169 -34.84 16.50 -2.86
N THR A 170 -34.66 17.34 -3.88
CA THR A 170 -33.34 17.88 -4.24
C THR A 170 -32.82 18.87 -3.19
N GLU A 171 -33.68 19.74 -2.64
CA GLU A 171 -33.29 20.65 -1.54
C GLU A 171 -32.91 19.88 -0.28
N GLN A 172 -33.63 18.81 0.04
CA GLN A 172 -33.30 17.96 1.18
C GLN A 172 -31.92 17.30 0.98
N GLU A 173 -31.64 16.75 -0.20
CA GLU A 173 -30.35 16.14 -0.51
C GLU A 173 -29.19 17.15 -0.43
N ILE A 174 -29.41 18.39 -0.91
CA ILE A 174 -28.44 19.48 -0.75
C ILE A 174 -28.19 19.76 0.74
N ALA A 175 -29.24 19.90 1.55
CA ALA A 175 -29.10 20.17 2.98
C ALA A 175 -28.35 19.04 3.72
N GLU A 176 -28.61 17.78 3.36
CA GLU A 176 -27.91 16.62 3.91
C GLU A 176 -26.42 16.62 3.53
N LEU A 177 -26.08 16.99 2.30
CA LEU A 177 -24.69 17.09 1.84
C LEU A 177 -23.95 18.29 2.43
N GLU A 178 -24.62 19.43 2.64
CA GLU A 178 -24.05 20.62 3.29
C GLU A 178 -23.79 20.40 4.79
N ALA A 179 -24.62 19.59 5.43
CA ALA A 179 -24.45 19.24 6.84
C ALA A 179 -23.28 18.26 7.08
N ARG A 180 -22.78 17.59 6.04
CA ARG A 180 -21.63 16.68 6.17
C ARG A 180 -20.33 17.49 6.30
N PRO A 181 -19.49 17.20 7.31
CA PRO A 181 -18.19 17.83 7.40
C PRO A 181 -17.33 17.43 6.20
N VAL A 182 -16.69 18.42 5.56
CA VAL A 182 -15.69 18.15 4.53
C VAL A 182 -14.44 17.64 5.23
N VAL A 183 -14.22 16.34 5.15
CA VAL A 183 -12.99 15.71 5.65
C VAL A 183 -12.09 15.43 4.46
N GLU A 184 -10.87 15.94 4.48
CA GLU A 184 -9.88 15.59 3.46
C GLU A 184 -9.53 14.10 3.56
N GLY A 185 -9.46 13.44 2.40
CA GLY A 185 -9.07 12.03 2.34
C GLY A 185 -7.66 11.86 2.88
N GLY A 186 -7.47 10.85 3.73
CA GLY A 186 -6.20 10.68 4.43
C GLY A 186 -5.99 9.25 4.89
N TRP A 187 -4.73 8.94 5.15
CA TRP A 187 -4.36 7.72 5.83
C TRP A 187 -4.68 7.88 7.32
N GLN A 188 -5.53 7.01 7.85
CA GLN A 188 -5.81 6.92 9.27
C GLN A 188 -5.30 5.59 9.82
N VAL A 189 -4.82 5.63 11.06
CA VAL A 189 -4.39 4.46 11.81
C VAL A 189 -5.61 3.99 12.60
N VAL A 190 -6.17 2.84 12.22
CA VAL A 190 -7.39 2.29 12.82
C VAL A 190 -6.98 1.12 13.72
N PRO A 191 -7.36 1.12 15.01
CA PRO A 191 -7.09 -0.01 15.89
C PRO A 191 -7.82 -1.25 15.39
N THR A 192 -7.13 -2.39 15.37
CA THR A 192 -7.70 -3.68 14.97
C THR A 192 -7.85 -4.57 16.22
N GLU A 193 -8.94 -5.33 16.28
CA GLU A 193 -9.16 -6.32 17.35
C GLU A 193 -8.41 -7.64 17.09
N ASP A 194 -7.98 -7.87 15.86
CA ASP A 194 -7.21 -9.06 15.47
C ASP A 194 -5.76 -8.97 15.99
N ARG A 195 -5.25 -10.09 16.50
CA ARG A 195 -3.83 -10.19 16.86
C ARG A 195 -2.96 -10.46 15.62
N PRO A 196 -1.72 -9.95 15.56
CA PRO A 196 -0.78 -10.22 14.49
C PRO A 196 -0.51 -11.70 14.29
N ALA A 197 -0.56 -12.53 15.35
CA ALA A 197 -0.47 -13.98 15.22
C ALA A 197 -1.58 -14.56 14.33
N ASP A 198 -2.84 -14.18 14.57
CA ASP A 198 -4.01 -14.65 13.82
C ASP A 198 -3.95 -14.18 12.36
N VAL A 199 -3.52 -12.94 12.15
CA VAL A 199 -3.33 -12.35 10.82
C VAL A 199 -2.22 -13.09 10.07
N TRP A 200 -1.10 -13.35 10.73
CA TRP A 200 0.03 -14.07 10.15
C TRP A 200 -0.36 -15.45 9.69
N GLU A 201 -1.09 -16.22 10.50
CA GLU A 201 -1.54 -17.58 10.15
C GLU A 201 -2.47 -17.60 8.93
N ARG A 202 -3.36 -16.60 8.80
CA ARG A 202 -4.30 -16.49 7.67
C ARG A 202 -3.63 -16.11 6.34
N TRP A 203 -2.49 -15.42 6.38
CA TRP A 203 -1.82 -14.92 5.18
C TRP A 203 -1.00 -15.98 4.43
N THR A 204 -0.94 -15.85 3.11
CA THR A 204 0.01 -16.60 2.27
C THR A 204 1.44 -16.11 2.50
N THR A 205 2.43 -16.91 2.08
CA THR A 205 3.85 -16.55 2.13
C THR A 205 4.13 -15.22 1.42
N GLU A 206 3.47 -14.97 0.30
CA GLU A 206 3.64 -13.75 -0.50
C GLU A 206 3.09 -12.52 0.24
N GLN A 207 1.92 -12.65 0.87
CA GLN A 207 1.32 -11.59 1.68
C GLN A 207 2.21 -11.24 2.88
N ARG A 208 2.66 -12.26 3.63
CA ARG A 208 3.63 -12.08 4.72
C ARG A 208 4.89 -11.37 4.22
N GLY A 209 5.46 -11.84 3.11
CA GLY A 209 6.65 -11.26 2.52
C GLY A 209 6.47 -9.80 2.08
N SER A 210 5.32 -9.44 1.50
CA SER A 210 5.03 -8.05 1.14
C SER A 210 4.99 -7.18 2.38
N TRP A 211 4.24 -7.60 3.39
CA TRP A 211 4.06 -6.83 4.61
C TRP A 211 5.38 -6.60 5.35
N LEU A 212 6.24 -7.61 5.44
CA LEU A 212 7.58 -7.46 6.00
C LEU A 212 8.41 -6.41 5.24
N ARG A 213 8.39 -6.42 3.90
CA ARG A 213 9.11 -5.43 3.09
C ARG A 213 8.54 -4.03 3.24
N ASP A 214 7.22 -3.90 3.17
CA ASP A 214 6.53 -2.63 3.26
C ASP A 214 6.75 -1.98 4.63
N SER A 215 6.93 -2.81 5.66
CA SER A 215 7.25 -2.37 7.02
C SER A 215 8.75 -2.22 7.30
N SER A 216 9.60 -2.31 6.27
CA SER A 216 11.07 -2.18 6.37
C SER A 216 11.74 -3.20 7.31
N VAL A 217 11.12 -4.37 7.49
CA VAL A 217 11.68 -5.47 8.28
C VAL A 217 12.89 -6.06 7.58
N HIS A 218 13.94 -6.34 8.35
CA HIS A 218 15.10 -7.07 7.84
C HIS A 218 15.65 -8.09 8.83
N VAL A 219 16.25 -9.15 8.29
CA VAL A 219 16.92 -10.21 9.04
C VAL A 219 18.37 -10.23 8.60
N ASP A 220 19.28 -9.84 9.48
CA ASP A 220 20.71 -9.86 9.22
C ASP A 220 21.32 -11.19 9.67
N ILE A 221 21.89 -11.93 8.72
CA ILE A 221 22.54 -13.22 8.96
C ILE A 221 24.05 -13.02 8.99
N SER A 222 24.66 -13.36 10.12
CA SER A 222 26.10 -13.35 10.33
C SER A 222 26.77 -14.67 9.96
N ARG A 223 28.05 -14.56 9.66
CA ARG A 223 28.94 -15.70 9.42
C ARG A 223 29.12 -16.48 10.75
N PRO A 224 29.13 -17.82 10.74
CA PRO A 224 29.52 -18.58 11.92
C PRO A 224 30.99 -18.28 12.30
N ALA A 225 31.25 -18.07 13.59
CA ALA A 225 32.59 -17.77 14.11
C ALA A 225 33.61 -18.86 13.73
N VAL A 226 33.18 -20.13 13.76
CA VAL A 226 33.99 -21.27 13.35
C VAL A 226 33.54 -21.77 11.96
N LYS A 227 34.51 -21.94 11.06
CA LYS A 227 34.26 -22.42 9.68
C LYS A 227 33.64 -23.83 9.73
N ARG A 228 32.53 -24.03 9.00
CA ARG A 228 31.76 -25.30 8.93
C ARG A 228 31.09 -25.74 10.24
N ALA A 229 31.13 -24.93 11.30
CA ALA A 229 30.35 -25.23 12.50
C ALA A 229 28.85 -25.15 12.18
N ARG A 230 28.08 -26.09 12.72
CA ARG A 230 26.61 -26.06 12.68
C ARG A 230 26.13 -25.23 13.86
N ILE A 231 26.12 -23.91 13.66
CA ILE A 231 25.59 -22.96 14.65
C ILE A 231 24.11 -22.72 14.32
N PRO A 232 23.20 -22.87 15.30
CA PRO A 232 21.78 -22.55 15.14
C PRO A 232 21.58 -21.14 14.58
N LEU A 233 20.55 -20.95 13.75
CA LEU A 233 20.34 -19.64 13.10
C LEU A 233 20.12 -18.52 14.12
N ARG A 234 19.37 -18.78 15.19
CA ARG A 234 19.11 -17.81 16.27
C ARG A 234 20.36 -17.22 16.94
N GLU A 235 21.49 -17.93 16.92
CA GLU A 235 22.75 -17.46 17.53
C GLU A 235 23.56 -16.56 16.60
N ARG A 236 23.14 -16.44 15.33
CA ARG A 236 23.87 -15.71 14.28
C ARG A 236 22.95 -14.90 13.37
N ALA A 237 21.68 -14.77 13.72
CA ALA A 237 20.71 -13.95 13.02
C ALA A 237 20.11 -12.95 13.99
N THR A 238 19.86 -11.75 13.50
CA THR A 238 19.16 -10.69 14.23
C THR A 238 18.04 -10.18 13.34
N VAL A 239 16.87 -9.92 13.92
CA VAL A 239 15.74 -9.30 13.21
C VAL A 239 15.57 -7.86 13.69
N ASP A 240 15.33 -6.97 12.74
CA ASP A 240 14.84 -5.62 12.97
C ASP A 240 13.44 -5.54 12.37
N TRP A 241 12.45 -5.32 13.23
CA TRP A 241 11.04 -5.23 12.87
C TRP A 241 10.64 -3.89 12.23
N GLY A 242 11.57 -2.94 12.12
CA GLY A 242 11.37 -1.69 11.40
C GLY A 242 10.14 -0.93 11.87
N ALA A 243 9.30 -0.50 10.92
CA ALA A 243 8.09 0.27 11.21
C ALA A 243 7.06 -0.52 12.03
N LEU A 244 7.14 -1.86 12.08
CA LEU A 244 6.25 -2.64 12.94
C LEU A 244 6.46 -2.26 14.40
N THR A 245 7.70 -2.08 14.87
CA THR A 245 7.96 -1.70 16.28
C THR A 245 7.19 -0.47 16.77
N GLY A 246 6.86 0.47 15.88
CA GLY A 246 6.14 1.71 16.20
C GLY A 246 4.65 1.73 15.80
N LEU A 247 4.14 0.67 15.17
CA LEU A 247 2.73 0.52 14.80
C LEU A 247 1.89 -0.17 15.89
N TYR A 248 2.53 -0.59 16.98
CA TYR A 248 1.86 -1.19 18.12
C TYR A 248 1.55 -0.12 19.16
N VAL A 249 0.30 -0.08 19.58
CA VAL A 249 -0.16 0.76 20.68
C VAL A 249 -0.11 -0.10 21.94
N GLU A 250 0.73 0.26 22.91
CA GLU A 250 0.47 -0.15 24.29
C GLU A 250 -0.86 0.52 24.68
N LEU A 251 -1.94 -0.26 24.72
CA LEU A 251 -3.28 0.24 25.03
C LEU A 251 -3.43 0.79 26.46
N ASP A 252 -2.40 0.65 27.30
CA ASP A 252 -2.37 1.25 28.63
C ASP A 252 -2.45 2.78 28.59
N ALA A 253 -2.16 3.43 27.45
CA ALA A 253 -2.30 4.89 27.30
C ALA A 253 -3.67 5.35 26.77
N VAL A 254 -4.50 4.47 26.19
CA VAL A 254 -5.81 4.87 25.61
C VAL A 254 -6.96 4.61 26.60
N GLY A 255 -6.75 3.78 27.62
CA GLY A 255 -7.68 3.60 28.73
C GLY A 255 -7.68 4.72 29.77
N ALA A 256 -6.72 5.65 29.71
CA ALA A 256 -6.54 6.69 30.74
C ALA A 256 -7.35 7.98 30.52
N ASP A 257 -7.99 8.14 29.36
CA ASP A 257 -8.81 9.33 29.02
C ASP A 257 -10.32 9.02 28.93
N MET A 258 -10.77 7.88 29.48
CA MET A 258 -12.21 7.54 29.58
C MET A 258 -12.72 7.34 31.03
N ASP A 259 -12.13 8.03 32.00
CA ASP A 259 -12.71 8.21 33.35
C ASP A 259 -12.95 9.69 33.68
#